data_AF-R4LR94-F1
#
_entry.id   AF-R4LR94-F1
#
_cell.length_a   1.000
_cell.length_b   1.000
_cell.length_c   1.000
_cell.angle_alpha   90.00
_cell.angle_beta   90.00
_cell.angle_gamma   90.00
#
_symmetry.space_group_name_H-M   'P 1'
#
loop_
_entity.id
_entity.type
_entity.pdbx_description
1 polymer ?
#
loop_
_entity_poly.entity_id
_entity_poly.type
_entity_poly.pdbx_seq_one_letter_code
_entity_poly.pdbx_strand_id
1 'polypeptide(L)'
;MTYPGADPAIDPERAAVEQRRKDREEEFGTYVAVQEIPWGNVPAFYPGEQVPKSTVEKYDWAGLGLVAKRDTKAGRAVLEQTGNATPDELAAWAEQDKAAAAKSTATTTRSGGSN
;
A
#
# COMPACT_ATOMS: atom_id res chain seq x y z
N MET A 1 -19.56 -49.08 -9.77
CA MET A 1 -20.21 -47.99 -9.01
C MET A 1 -19.30 -46.77 -9.10
N THR A 2 -19.64 -45.85 -9.98
CA THR A 2 -18.88 -44.62 -10.24
C THR A 2 -19.20 -43.63 -9.14
N TYR A 3 -18.20 -43.19 -8.37
CA TYR A 3 -18.36 -42.11 -7.41
C TYR A 3 -18.75 -40.84 -8.19
N PRO A 4 -19.90 -40.20 -7.90
CA PRO A 4 -20.22 -38.92 -8.52
C PRO A 4 -19.19 -37.90 -8.05
N GLY A 5 -18.60 -37.19 -9.02
CA GLY A 5 -17.59 -36.19 -8.81
C GLY A 5 -18.05 -35.14 -7.82
N ALA A 6 -17.25 -34.92 -6.78
CA ALA A 6 -17.26 -33.65 -6.08
C ALA A 6 -16.67 -32.63 -7.04
N ASP A 7 -17.55 -31.95 -7.78
CA ASP A 7 -17.28 -30.61 -8.30
C ASP A 7 -16.60 -29.82 -7.15
N PRO A 8 -15.49 -29.09 -7.41
CA PRO A 8 -14.98 -28.12 -6.45
C PRO A 8 -15.97 -26.96 -6.40
N ALA A 9 -17.11 -27.18 -5.75
CA ALA A 9 -18.04 -26.15 -5.37
C ALA A 9 -17.23 -25.14 -4.58
N ILE A 10 -17.05 -23.96 -5.17
CA ILE A 10 -16.40 -22.82 -4.53
C ILE A 10 -17.11 -22.64 -3.20
N ASP A 11 -16.43 -23.02 -2.12
CA ASP A 11 -16.99 -23.02 -0.78
C ASP A 11 -17.44 -21.59 -0.47
N PRO A 12 -18.75 -21.32 -0.28
CA PRO A 12 -19.26 -19.96 -0.11
C PRO A 12 -18.64 -19.28 1.13
N GLU A 13 -18.16 -20.07 2.09
CA GLU A 13 -17.40 -19.58 3.23
C GLU A 13 -16.01 -19.06 2.82
N ARG A 14 -15.33 -19.72 1.87
CA ARG A 14 -14.06 -19.20 1.30
C ARG A 14 -14.28 -17.89 0.55
N ALA A 15 -15.33 -17.80 -0.27
CA ALA A 15 -15.65 -16.57 -0.98
C ALA A 15 -15.94 -15.39 -0.02
N ALA A 16 -16.66 -15.66 1.08
CA ALA A 16 -16.92 -14.64 2.11
C ALA A 16 -15.64 -14.22 2.87
N VAL A 17 -14.72 -15.15 3.13
CA VAL A 17 -13.44 -14.86 3.78
C VAL A 17 -12.53 -14.04 2.86
N GLU A 18 -12.47 -14.37 1.56
CA GLU A 18 -11.71 -13.60 0.58
C GLU A 18 -12.28 -12.19 0.42
N GLN A 19 -13.60 -12.03 0.40
CA GLN A 19 -14.23 -10.72 0.34
C GLN A 19 -13.87 -9.87 1.56
N ARG A 20 -13.98 -10.43 2.77
CA ARG A 20 -13.56 -9.73 4.01
C ARG A 20 -12.08 -9.38 4.03
N ARG A 21 -11.22 -10.19 3.42
CA ARG A 21 -9.79 -9.86 3.26
C ARG A 21 -9.61 -8.65 2.38
N LYS A 22 -10.27 -8.62 1.21
CA LYS A 22 -10.23 -7.48 0.29
C LYS A 22 -10.75 -6.20 0.94
N ASP A 23 -11.89 -6.28 1.64
CA ASP A 23 -12.45 -5.12 2.35
C ASP A 23 -11.45 -4.56 3.38
N ARG A 24 -10.75 -5.45 4.10
CA ARG A 24 -9.75 -5.07 5.09
C ARG A 24 -8.46 -4.53 4.44
N GLU A 25 -8.06 -5.07 3.30
CA GLU A 25 -6.93 -4.55 2.52
C GLU A 25 -7.24 -3.18 1.92
N GLU A 26 -8.45 -2.92 1.42
CA GLU A 26 -8.85 -1.58 0.98
C GLU A 26 -8.90 -0.59 2.15
N GLU A 27 -9.38 -1.04 3.31
CA GLU A 27 -9.47 -0.20 4.49
C GLU A 27 -8.09 0.13 5.09
N PHE A 28 -7.18 -0.84 5.23
CA PHE A 28 -5.90 -0.65 5.93
C PHE A 28 -4.68 -0.54 5.00
N GLY A 29 -4.76 -1.04 3.77
CA GLY A 29 -3.62 -1.09 2.84
C GLY A 29 -3.32 0.22 2.12
N THR A 30 -4.17 1.24 2.25
CA THR A 30 -4.04 2.49 1.47
C THR A 30 -3.13 3.53 2.12
N TYR A 31 -3.21 3.69 3.45
CA TYR A 31 -2.57 4.79 4.17
C TYR A 31 -1.67 4.28 5.30
N VAL A 32 -0.56 4.99 5.51
CA VAL A 32 0.36 4.74 6.60
C VAL A 32 0.62 6.03 7.37
N ALA A 33 0.74 5.92 8.69
CA ALA A 33 1.12 7.04 9.52
C ALA A 33 2.55 7.48 9.21
N VAL A 34 2.76 8.77 8.96
CA VAL A 34 4.09 9.35 8.65
C VAL A 34 4.81 9.76 9.92
N GLN A 35 4.04 10.10 10.94
CA GLN A 35 4.49 10.54 12.24
C GLN A 35 3.64 9.87 13.32
N GLU A 36 4.06 10.01 14.58
CA GLU A 36 3.26 9.56 15.70
C GLU A 36 1.96 10.35 15.78
N ILE A 37 0.84 9.62 15.83
CA ILE A 37 -0.49 10.16 16.06
C ILE A 37 -0.87 9.75 17.49
N PRO A 38 -0.89 10.69 18.44
CA PRO A 38 -1.10 10.38 19.83
C PRO A 38 -2.53 9.89 20.09
N TRP A 39 -2.68 9.14 21.19
CA TRP A 39 -3.96 8.62 21.62
C TRP A 39 -4.97 9.76 21.87
N GLY A 40 -6.20 9.61 21.38
CA GLY A 40 -7.23 10.62 21.50
C GLY A 40 -8.60 10.07 21.13
N ASN A 41 -9.24 10.66 20.12
CA ASN A 41 -10.53 10.17 19.61
C ASN A 41 -10.43 8.85 18.83
N VAL A 42 -9.20 8.37 18.59
CA VAL A 42 -8.87 7.14 17.88
C VAL A 42 -7.63 6.50 18.51
N PRO A 43 -7.39 5.19 18.25
CA PRO A 43 -6.16 4.53 18.66
C PRO A 43 -4.92 5.30 18.22
N ALA A 44 -3.84 5.17 18.99
CA ALA A 44 -2.57 5.78 18.66
C ALA A 44 -1.98 5.04 17.47
N PHE A 45 -1.36 5.78 16.56
CA PHE A 45 -0.67 5.20 15.41
C PHE A 45 0.79 5.62 15.44
N TYR A 46 1.67 4.64 15.29
CA TYR A 46 3.10 4.87 15.16
C TYR A 46 3.50 5.02 13.69
N PRO A 47 4.62 5.71 13.40
CA PRO A 47 5.13 5.82 12.03
C PRO A 47 5.23 4.45 11.37
N GLY A 48 4.69 4.34 10.16
CA GLY A 48 4.69 3.12 9.35
C GLY A 48 3.58 2.13 9.70
N GLU A 49 2.73 2.41 10.68
CA GLU A 49 1.52 1.62 10.90
C GLU A 49 0.46 1.92 9.84
N GLN A 50 -0.33 0.90 9.53
CA GLN A 50 -1.47 0.99 8.63
C GLN A 50 -2.62 1.71 9.31
N VAL A 51 -3.11 2.77 8.68
CA VAL A 51 -4.21 3.57 9.20
C VAL A 51 -5.47 3.29 8.39
N PRO A 52 -6.61 3.00 9.04
CA PRO A 52 -7.87 2.79 8.33
C PRO A 52 -8.24 4.02 7.50
N LYS A 53 -8.52 3.82 6.22
CA LYS A 53 -9.00 4.85 5.28
C LYS A 53 -10.22 5.59 5.82
N SER A 54 -11.13 4.86 6.45
CA SER A 54 -12.31 5.42 7.14
C SER A 54 -11.94 6.47 8.18
N THR A 55 -10.84 6.25 8.92
CA THR A 55 -10.31 7.22 9.90
C THR A 55 -9.64 8.39 9.20
N VAL A 56 -8.82 8.11 8.18
CA VAL A 56 -8.11 9.14 7.42
C VAL A 56 -9.10 10.14 6.78
N GLU A 57 -10.18 9.64 6.18
CA GLU A 57 -11.21 10.46 5.54
C GLU A 57 -12.06 11.22 6.56
N LYS A 58 -12.39 10.58 7.70
CA LYS A 58 -13.19 11.21 8.75
C LYS A 58 -12.49 12.41 9.41
N TYR A 59 -11.17 12.34 9.58
CA TYR A 59 -10.39 13.36 10.28
C TYR A 59 -9.48 14.19 9.35
N ASP A 60 -9.57 13.98 8.04
CA ASP A 60 -8.72 14.61 7.01
C ASP A 60 -7.22 14.54 7.32
N TRP A 61 -6.76 13.42 7.86
CA TRP A 61 -5.36 13.25 8.27
C TRP A 61 -4.37 13.33 7.11
N ALA A 62 -4.83 13.00 5.90
CA ALA A 62 -4.03 13.16 4.68
C ALA A 62 -3.82 14.65 4.35
N GLY A 63 -4.85 15.50 4.51
CA GLY A 63 -4.73 16.95 4.35
C GLY A 63 -3.84 17.60 5.41
N LEU A 64 -3.83 17.03 6.61
CA LEU A 64 -2.97 17.47 7.72
C LEU A 64 -1.52 16.94 7.66
N GLY A 65 -1.21 16.04 6.72
CA GLY A 65 0.11 15.44 6.59
C GLY A 65 0.48 14.43 7.68
N LEU A 66 -0.48 13.97 8.48
CA LEU A 66 -0.26 12.96 9.53
C LEU A 66 -0.10 11.56 8.95
N VAL A 67 -0.75 11.30 7.82
CA VAL A 67 -0.68 10.05 7.07
C VAL A 67 -0.32 10.31 5.61
N ALA A 68 0.29 9.32 4.97
CA ALA A 68 0.58 9.34 3.54
C ALA A 68 0.07 8.04 2.90
N LYS A 69 -0.23 8.12 1.60
CA LYS A 69 -0.52 6.90 0.83
C LYS A 69 0.73 6.03 0.77
N ARG A 70 0.53 4.72 0.91
CA ARG A 70 1.59 3.71 0.91
C ARG A 70 2.48 3.78 -0.34
N ASP A 71 1.88 4.06 -1.49
CA ASP A 71 2.59 4.17 -2.79
C ASP A 71 3.38 5.47 -2.99
N THR A 72 3.21 6.48 -2.13
CA THR A 72 3.90 7.76 -2.28
C THR A 72 5.29 7.74 -1.69
N LYS A 73 6.19 8.62 -2.16
CA LYS A 73 7.57 8.72 -1.64
C LYS A 73 7.62 8.87 -0.11
N ALA A 74 6.70 9.63 0.48
CA ALA A 74 6.60 9.79 1.93
C ALA A 74 6.17 8.49 2.63
N GLY A 75 5.18 7.79 2.10
CA GLY A 75 4.74 6.49 2.64
C GLY A 75 5.83 5.42 2.56
N ARG A 76 6.50 5.31 1.41
CA ARG A 76 7.63 4.37 1.21
C ARG A 76 8.77 4.66 2.17
N ALA A 77 9.21 5.92 2.24
CA ALA A 77 10.32 6.31 3.10
C ALA A 77 10.07 5.95 4.57
N VAL A 78 8.84 6.17 5.06
CA VAL A 78 8.48 5.81 6.43
C VAL A 78 8.45 4.30 6.63
N LEU A 79 7.92 3.54 5.66
CA LEU A 79 7.91 2.07 5.73
C LEU A 79 9.31 1.44 5.67
N GLU A 80 10.20 2.01 4.88
CA GLU A 80 11.62 1.63 4.84
C GLU A 80 12.31 1.99 6.17
N GLN A 81 12.03 3.17 6.72
CA GLN A 81 12.60 3.63 7.99
C GLN A 81 12.13 2.77 9.17
N THR A 82 10.87 2.32 9.18
CA THR A 82 10.27 1.60 10.30
C THR A 82 10.37 0.09 10.16
N GLY A 83 10.79 -0.41 8.99
CA GLY A 83 10.87 -1.84 8.70
C GLY A 83 9.51 -2.51 8.48
N ASN A 84 8.44 -1.73 8.27
CA ASN A 84 7.08 -2.23 8.00
C ASN A 84 6.78 -2.43 6.51
N ALA A 85 7.77 -2.20 5.63
CA ALA A 85 7.68 -2.54 4.22
C ALA A 85 7.67 -4.07 4.05
N THR A 86 6.70 -4.61 3.31
CA THR A 86 6.72 -6.04 2.98
C THR A 86 7.77 -6.33 1.89
N PRO A 87 8.26 -7.58 1.79
CA PRO A 87 9.23 -7.95 0.75
C PRO A 87 8.71 -7.70 -0.67
N ASP A 88 7.42 -7.98 -0.93
CA ASP A 88 6.77 -7.72 -2.22
C ASP A 88 6.73 -6.24 -2.58
N GLU A 89 6.51 -5.37 -1.59
CA GLU A 89 6.48 -3.92 -1.83
C GLU A 89 7.86 -3.37 -2.12
N LEU A 90 8.88 -3.82 -1.39
CA LEU A 90 10.26 -3.45 -1.68
C LEU A 90 10.66 -3.88 -3.10
N ALA A 91 10.24 -5.07 -3.53
CA ALA A 91 10.47 -5.55 -4.89
C ALA A 91 9.72 -4.69 -5.94
N ALA A 92 8.45 -4.37 -5.70
CA ALA A 92 7.63 -3.54 -6.58
C ALA A 92 8.21 -2.11 -6.71
N TRP A 93 8.67 -1.52 -5.61
CA TRP A 93 9.30 -0.20 -5.63
C TRP A 93 10.64 -0.22 -6.35
N ALA A 94 11.49 -1.23 -6.09
CA ALA A 94 12.76 -1.40 -6.79
C ALA A 94 12.57 -1.53 -8.31
N GLU A 95 11.53 -2.24 -8.75
CA GLU A 95 11.20 -2.37 -10.18
C GLU A 95 10.71 -1.05 -10.78
N GLN A 96 9.90 -0.29 -10.05
CA GLN A 96 9.46 1.04 -10.45
C GLN A 96 10.62 2.05 -10.53
N ASP A 97 11.52 2.06 -9.56
CA ASP A 97 12.72 2.91 -9.57
C ASP A 97 13.63 2.55 -10.75
N LYS A 98 13.80 1.26 -11.06
CA LYS A 98 14.54 0.80 -12.24
C LYS A 98 13.88 1.27 -13.54
N ALA A 99 12.56 1.21 -13.63
CA ALA A 99 11.81 1.71 -14.79
C ALA A 99 11.88 3.25 -14.92
N ALA A 100 11.84 3.97 -13.81
CA ALA A 100 11.99 5.42 -13.78
C ALA A 100 13.41 5.87 -14.18
N ALA A 101 14.44 5.15 -13.72
CA ALA A 101 15.83 5.39 -14.12
C ALA A 101 16.06 5.14 -15.63
N ALA A 102 15.44 4.08 -16.18
CA ALA A 102 15.48 3.80 -17.62
C ALA A 102 14.80 4.90 -18.46
N LYS A 103 13.70 5.48 -17.99
CA LYS A 103 13.04 6.62 -18.66
C LYS A 103 13.83 7.93 -18.53
N SER A 104 14.49 8.14 -17.40
CA SER A 104 15.29 9.36 -17.14
C SER A 104 16.56 9.38 -17.99
N THR A 105 17.23 8.24 -18.13
CA THR A 105 18.36 8.09 -19.05
C THR A 105 17.95 8.26 -20.51
N ALA A 106 16.82 7.70 -20.95
CA ALA A 106 16.30 7.91 -22.30
C ALA A 106 15.93 9.38 -22.62
N THR A 107 15.50 10.15 -21.60
CA THR A 107 15.15 11.57 -21.75
C THR A 107 16.40 12.45 -21.81
N THR A 108 17.40 12.19 -20.97
CA THR A 108 18.69 12.91 -21.00
C THR A 108 19.43 12.75 -22.33
N THR A 109 19.35 11.58 -22.98
CA THR A 109 19.99 11.36 -24.29
C THR A 109 19.29 12.10 -25.44
N ARG A 110 18.02 12.50 -25.29
CA ARG A 110 17.28 13.23 -26.34
C ARG A 110 17.41 14.75 -26.22
N SER A 111 17.74 15.28 -25.04
CA SER A 111 17.83 16.73 -24.77
C SER A 111 19.22 17.33 -25.00
N GLY A 112 20.25 16.51 -25.24
CA GLY A 112 21.64 16.96 -25.44
C GLY A 112 22.08 17.13 -26.89
N GLY A 113 21.16 16.99 -27.86
CA GLY A 113 21.46 17.01 -29.30
C GLY A 113 20.78 18.16 -30.03
N SER A 114 21.26 19.39 -29.83
CA SER A 114 21.09 20.49 -30.79
C SER A 114 22.19 21.50 -30.52
N ASN A 115 23.29 21.34 -31.26
CA ASN A 115 24.32 22.35 -31.47
C ASN A 115 24.18 22.85 -32.91
#